data_AF-A0A1Q9T1Q3-F1
#
_entry.id   AF-A0A1Q9T1Q3-F1
#
_cell.length_a   1.000
_cell.length_b   1.000
_cell.length_c   1.000
_cell.angle_alpha   90.00
_cell.angle_beta   90.00
_cell.angle_gamma   90.00
#
_symmetry.space_group_name_H-M   'P 1'
#
loop_
_entity.id
_entity.type
_entity.pdbx_description
1 polymer ?
#
loop_
_entity_poly.entity_id
_entity_poly.type
_entity_poly.pdbx_seq_one_letter_code
_entity_poly.pdbx_strand_id
1 'polypeptide(L)'
;MAGDDEVTMVPNPYRTALEQARNRSVDPAGDIKEALDKADRAMSSGCWVSTTADDFGAALAEHKRTLGRVRGDAIQDFDDAIAGQPERVESTAWQTRWQNMAGLR
;
A
#
# COMPACT_ATOMS: atom_id res chain seq x y z
N MET A 1 19.23 -1.42 -44.34
CA MET A 1 17.87 -1.74 -43.86
C MET A 1 17.87 -1.50 -42.36
N ALA A 2 17.58 -0.27 -41.94
CA ALA A 2 17.33 0.01 -40.53
C ALA A 2 15.95 -0.59 -40.24
N GLY A 3 15.89 -1.62 -39.39
CA GLY A 3 14.61 -2.10 -38.91
C GLY A 3 13.98 -0.96 -38.13
N ASP A 4 12.89 -0.40 -38.64
CA ASP A 4 11.99 0.37 -37.82
C ASP A 4 11.64 -0.53 -36.63
N ASP A 5 12.20 -0.23 -35.45
CA ASP A 5 11.75 -0.82 -34.20
C ASP A 5 10.26 -0.47 -34.11
N GLU A 6 9.40 -1.42 -34.48
CA GLU A 6 7.97 -1.21 -34.55
C GLU A 6 7.47 -0.87 -33.14
N VAL A 7 7.21 0.42 -32.91
CA VAL A 7 6.69 0.91 -31.64
C VAL A 7 5.26 0.41 -31.52
N THR A 8 5.08 -0.64 -30.73
CA THR A 8 3.78 -1.23 -30.47
C THR A 8 3.26 -0.77 -29.12
N MET A 9 1.95 -0.58 -29.02
CA MET A 9 1.29 -0.29 -27.75
C MET A 9 1.14 -1.59 -26.96
N VAL A 10 1.77 -1.68 -25.79
CA VAL A 10 1.72 -2.85 -24.89
C VAL A 10 1.00 -2.49 -23.59
N PRO A 11 0.42 -3.46 -22.86
CA PRO A 11 -0.07 -3.21 -21.50
C PRO A 11 1.04 -2.62 -20.63
N ASN A 12 0.69 -1.66 -19.77
CA ASN A 12 1.65 -0.97 -18.91
C ASN A 12 2.07 -1.85 -17.72
N PRO A 13 3.27 -2.45 -17.73
CA PRO A 13 3.66 -3.38 -16.68
C PRO A 13 3.99 -2.66 -15.36
N TYR A 14 4.34 -1.36 -15.40
CA TYR A 14 4.50 -0.55 -14.19
C TYR A 14 3.15 -0.35 -13.49
N ARG A 15 2.09 -0.01 -14.24
CA ARG A 15 0.73 0.09 -13.69
C ARG A 15 0.28 -1.23 -13.07
N THR A 16 0.46 -2.35 -13.79
CA THR A 16 0.14 -3.68 -13.24
C THR A 16 0.93 -3.98 -11.96
N ALA A 17 2.19 -3.56 -11.87
CA ALA A 17 2.98 -3.74 -10.65
C ALA A 17 2.44 -2.92 -9.48
N LEU A 18 1.99 -1.67 -9.72
CA LEU A 18 1.32 -0.85 -8.71
C LEU A 18 0.01 -1.49 -8.22
N GLU A 19 -0.83 -1.97 -9.15
CA GLU A 19 -2.07 -2.69 -8.82
C GLU A 19 -1.80 -3.92 -7.94
N GLN A 20 -0.77 -4.71 -8.29
CA GLN A 20 -0.36 -5.87 -7.49
C GLN A 20 0.22 -5.48 -6.13
N ALA A 21 0.99 -4.40 -6.04
CA ALA A 21 1.54 -3.90 -4.78
C ALA A 21 0.41 -3.45 -3.85
N ARG A 22 -0.51 -2.62 -4.38
CA ARG A 22 -1.71 -2.19 -3.67
C ARG A 22 -2.49 -3.38 -3.11
N ASN A 23 -2.81 -4.37 -3.95
CA ASN A 23 -3.58 -5.54 -3.52
C ASN A 23 -2.86 -6.33 -2.41
N ARG A 24 -1.53 -6.47 -2.50
CA ARG A 24 -0.72 -7.11 -1.45
C ARG A 24 -0.66 -6.32 -0.14
N SER A 25 -0.91 -5.01 -0.18
CA SER A 25 -0.90 -4.14 1.01
C SER A 25 -2.25 -4.04 1.71
N VAL A 26 -3.37 -4.25 1.01
CA VAL A 26 -4.72 -4.09 1.57
C VAL A 26 -4.98 -5.06 2.72
N ASP A 27 -4.71 -6.35 2.53
CA ASP A 27 -5.02 -7.38 3.53
C ASP A 27 -4.19 -7.22 4.81
N PRO A 28 -2.84 -7.10 4.76
CA PRO A 28 -2.04 -6.88 5.97
C PRO A 28 -2.44 -5.61 6.73
N ALA A 29 -2.81 -4.54 6.02
CA ALA A 29 -3.28 -3.31 6.65
C ALA A 29 -4.68 -3.47 7.29
N GLY A 30 -5.51 -4.36 6.74
CA GLY A 30 -6.76 -4.81 7.34
C GLY A 30 -6.53 -5.57 8.65
N ASP A 31 -5.64 -6.55 8.62
CA ASP A 31 -5.32 -7.42 9.78
C ASP A 31 -4.79 -6.61 10.97
N ILE A 32 -3.87 -5.66 10.71
CA ILE A 32 -3.32 -4.78 11.76
C ILE A 32 -4.43 -3.93 12.39
N LYS A 33 -5.32 -3.35 11.57
CA LYS A 33 -6.46 -2.58 12.07
C LYS A 33 -7.35 -3.44 12.95
N GLU A 34 -7.69 -4.65 12.49
CA GLU A 34 -8.57 -5.54 13.23
C GLU A 34 -7.95 -5.98 14.57
N ALA A 35 -6.65 -6.29 14.59
CA ALA A 35 -5.94 -6.65 15.81
C ALA A 35 -5.96 -5.51 16.84
N LEU A 36 -5.72 -4.27 16.41
CA LEU A 36 -5.77 -3.09 17.27
C LEU A 36 -7.19 -2.79 17.76
N ASP A 37 -8.20 -2.92 16.90
CA ASP A 37 -9.62 -2.75 17.27
C ASP A 37 -10.06 -3.81 18.31
N LYS A 38 -9.56 -5.05 18.21
CA LYS A 38 -9.81 -6.10 19.21
C LYS A 38 -9.14 -5.79 20.55
N ALA A 39 -7.88 -5.35 20.53
CA ALA A 39 -7.15 -4.97 21.74
C ALA A 39 -7.83 -3.80 22.46
N ASP A 40 -8.25 -2.78 21.72
CA ASP A 40 -8.94 -1.59 22.23
C ASP A 40 -10.28 -1.95 22.90
N ARG A 41 -11.06 -2.84 22.26
CA ARG A 41 -12.30 -3.37 22.83
C ARG A 41 -12.06 -4.18 24.10
N ALA A 42 -11.03 -5.03 24.13
CA ALA A 42 -10.69 -5.83 25.29
C ALA A 42 -10.34 -4.93 26.49
N MET A 43 -9.47 -3.93 26.27
CA MET A 43 -9.10 -2.94 27.30
C MET A 43 -10.33 -2.17 27.80
N SER A 44 -11.18 -1.69 26.89
CA SER A 44 -12.42 -0.97 27.22
C SER A 44 -13.43 -1.83 27.99
N SER A 45 -13.39 -3.16 27.83
CA SER A 45 -14.24 -4.11 28.59
C SER A 45 -13.71 -4.42 30.00
N GLY A 46 -12.58 -3.84 30.39
CA GLY A 46 -11.97 -4.07 31.70
C GLY A 46 -11.19 -5.38 31.79
N CYS A 47 -10.67 -5.90 30.66
CA CYS A 47 -9.85 -7.12 30.68
C CYS A 47 -8.57 -6.99 31.53
N TRP A 48 -8.11 -5.75 31.73
CA TRP A 48 -6.97 -5.40 32.55
C TRP A 48 -7.21 -4.02 33.19
N VAL A 49 -7.08 -3.93 34.52
CA VAL A 49 -7.29 -2.69 35.28
C VAL A 49 -6.10 -2.45 36.18
N SER A 50 -5.29 -1.44 35.84
CA SER A 50 -4.17 -0.92 36.63
C SER A 50 -3.75 0.44 36.05
N THR A 51 -2.92 1.21 36.75
CA THR A 51 -2.35 2.45 36.19
C THR A 51 -1.51 2.18 34.93
N THR A 52 -0.83 1.04 34.87
CA THR A 52 -0.13 0.57 33.66
C THR A 52 -1.10 0.25 32.51
N ALA A 53 -2.30 -0.23 32.82
CA ALA A 53 -3.34 -0.47 31.84
C ALA A 53 -3.84 0.84 31.20
N ASP A 54 -3.92 1.93 31.98
CA ASP A 54 -4.28 3.25 31.49
C ASP A 54 -3.23 3.80 30.51
N ASP A 55 -1.95 3.73 30.89
CA ASP A 55 -0.82 4.14 30.02
C ASP A 55 -0.79 3.33 28.72
N PHE A 56 -0.97 2.00 28.82
CA PHE A 56 -1.04 1.12 27.65
C PHE A 56 -2.25 1.45 26.77
N GLY A 57 -3.42 1.68 27.36
CA GLY A 57 -4.63 2.06 26.64
C GLY A 57 -4.46 3.36 25.85
N ALA A 58 -3.81 4.37 26.46
CA ALA A 58 -3.50 5.63 25.77
C ALA A 58 -2.54 5.42 24.58
N ALA A 59 -1.47 4.63 24.76
CA ALA A 59 -0.54 4.32 23.68
C ALA A 59 -1.21 3.52 22.54
N LEU A 60 -2.06 2.56 22.89
CA LEU A 60 -2.83 1.77 21.94
C LEU A 60 -3.77 2.64 21.10
N ALA A 61 -4.49 3.57 21.73
CA ALA A 61 -5.37 4.50 21.04
C ALA A 61 -4.60 5.39 20.05
N GLU A 62 -3.43 5.88 20.44
CA GLU A 62 -2.58 6.69 19.56
C GLU A 62 -2.03 5.88 18.37
N HIS A 63 -1.59 4.65 18.62
CA HIS A 63 -1.15 3.75 17.55
C HIS A 63 -2.28 3.42 16.58
N LYS A 64 -3.49 3.14 17.07
CA LYS A 64 -4.67 2.91 16.24
C LYS A 64 -4.99 4.10 15.36
N ARG A 65 -4.90 5.32 15.90
CA ARG A 65 -5.11 6.56 15.14
C ARG A 65 -4.04 6.73 14.06
N THR A 66 -2.77 6.61 14.44
CA THR A 66 -1.63 6.79 13.54
C THR A 66 -1.63 5.77 12.42
N LEU A 67 -1.77 4.48 12.75
CA LEU A 67 -1.78 3.40 11.75
C LEU A 67 -3.02 3.45 10.86
N GLY A 68 -4.17 3.87 11.40
CA GLY A 68 -5.37 4.10 10.61
C GLY A 68 -5.16 5.16 9.52
N ARG A 69 -4.49 6.26 9.87
CA ARG A 69 -4.10 7.30 8.91
C ARG A 69 -3.08 6.79 7.90
N VAL A 70 -1.96 6.23 8.37
CA VAL A 70 -0.87 5.74 7.50
C VAL A 70 -1.39 4.69 6.51
N ARG A 71 -2.30 3.81 6.94
CA ARG A 71 -2.98 2.86 6.06
C ARG A 71 -3.76 3.58 4.96
N GLY A 72 -4.57 4.57 5.32
CA GLY A 72 -5.39 5.32 4.37
C GLY A 72 -4.51 6.05 3.35
N ASP A 73 -3.51 6.77 3.85
CA ASP A 73 -2.56 7.54 3.05
C ASP A 73 -1.82 6.60 2.07
N ALA A 74 -1.29 5.46 2.54
CA ALA A 74 -0.56 4.51 1.68
C ALA A 74 -1.44 3.86 0.58
N ILE A 75 -2.70 3.54 0.88
CA ILE A 75 -3.63 3.00 -0.12
C ILE A 75 -3.99 4.08 -1.15
N GLN A 76 -4.22 5.32 -0.68
CA GLN A 76 -4.49 6.46 -1.54
C GLN A 76 -3.31 6.76 -2.47
N ASP A 77 -2.08 6.71 -1.96
CA ASP A 77 -0.87 6.92 -2.77
C ASP A 77 -0.78 5.89 -3.92
N PHE A 78 -1.15 4.63 -3.67
CA PHE A 78 -1.25 3.63 -4.72
C PHE A 78 -2.37 3.94 -5.71
N ASP A 79 -3.56 4.32 -5.23
CA ASP A 79 -4.70 4.66 -6.08
C ASP A 79 -4.40 5.84 -7.00
N ASP A 80 -3.78 6.89 -6.46
CA ASP A 80 -3.37 8.08 -7.21
C ASP A 80 -2.28 7.74 -8.24
N ALA A 81 -1.30 6.91 -7.85
CA ALA A 81 -0.26 6.46 -8.77
C ALA A 81 -0.82 5.58 -9.90
N ILE A 82 -1.79 4.71 -9.63
CA ILE A 82 -2.45 3.88 -10.65
C ILE A 82 -3.29 4.75 -11.59
N ALA A 83 -4.07 5.69 -11.04
CA ALA A 83 -4.90 6.60 -11.82
C ALA A 83 -4.05 7.51 -12.74
N GLY A 84 -2.85 7.87 -12.31
CA GLY A 84 -1.88 8.63 -13.09
C GLY A 84 -1.19 7.84 -14.22
N GLN A 85 -1.44 6.53 -14.35
CA GLN A 85 -0.79 5.69 -15.36
C GLN A 85 -1.76 5.24 -16.46
N PRO A 86 -1.38 5.39 -17.75
CA PRO A 86 -2.19 4.86 -18.85
C PRO A 86 -2.21 3.33 -18.81
N GLU A 87 -3.30 2.73 -19.30
CA GLU A 87 -3.47 1.27 -19.40
C GLU A 87 -2.44 0.63 -20.34
N ARG A 88 -2.10 1.34 -21.42
CA ARG A 88 -1.15 0.91 -22.44
C ARG A 88 -0.11 2.00 -22.68
N VAL A 89 1.11 1.58 -22.93
CA VAL A 89 2.26 2.43 -23.22
C VAL A 89 2.99 1.90 -24.44
N GLU A 90 3.82 2.73 -25.04
CA GLU A 90 4.74 2.27 -26.09
C GLU A 90 5.70 1.21 -25.54
N SER A 91 6.06 0.22 -26.37
CA SER A 91 7.00 -0.85 -26.00
C SER A 91 8.36 -0.33 -25.52
N THR A 92 8.75 0.85 -25.99
CA THR A 92 9.99 1.55 -25.65
C THR A 92 9.85 2.49 -24.44
N ALA A 93 8.64 2.68 -23.92
CA ALA A 93 8.39 3.59 -22.81
C ALA A 93 9.11 3.17 -21.54
N TRP A 94 9.48 4.13 -20.70
CA TRP A 94 10.24 3.88 -19.47
C TRP A 94 9.51 2.90 -18.54
N GLN A 95 8.18 2.90 -18.56
CA GLN A 95 7.33 1.99 -17.79
C GLN A 95 7.57 0.51 -18.12
N THR A 96 8.10 0.17 -19.30
CA THR A 96 8.41 -1.24 -19.64
C THR A 96 9.77 -1.67 -19.08
N ARG A 97 10.64 -0.71 -18.72
CA ARG A 97 12.01 -0.91 -18.24
C ARG A 97 12.22 -0.45 -16.79
N TRP A 98 11.15 -0.13 -16.08
CA TRP A 98 11.18 0.48 -14.73
C TRP A 98 12.00 -0.33 -13.73
N GLN A 99 11.92 -1.66 -13.76
CA GLN A 99 12.68 -2.53 -12.84
C GLN A 99 14.19 -2.41 -13.05
N ASN A 100 14.65 -2.27 -14.30
CA ASN A 100 16.07 -2.09 -14.61
C ASN A 100 16.56 -0.74 -14.09
N MET A 101 15.76 0.31 -14.28
CA MET A 101 16.09 1.65 -13.81
C MET A 101 16.08 1.75 -12.28
N ALA A 102 15.21 1.00 -11.63
CA ALA A 102 15.15 0.90 -10.17
C ALA A 102 16.25 0.01 -9.56
N GLY A 103 17.09 -0.65 -10.38
CA GLY A 103 18.11 -1.57 -9.88
C GLY A 103 17.55 -2.86 -9.26
N LEU A 104 16.33 -3.26 -9.65
CA LEU A 104 15.62 -4.42 -9.11
C LEU A 104 15.85 -5.71 -9.92
N ARG A 105 16.92 -5.76 -10.74
CA ARG A 105 17.32 -6.92 -11.55
C ARG A 105 18.72 -7.39 -11.20
#